data_AF-X1FJJ9-F1
#
_entry.id   AF-X1FJJ9-F1
#
_cell.length_a   1.000
_cell.length_b   1.000
_cell.length_c   1.000
_cell.angle_alpha   90.00
_cell.angle_beta   90.00
_cell.angle_gamma   90.00
#
_symmetry.space_group_name_H-M   'P 1'
#
loop_
_entity.id
_entity.type
_entity.pdbx_description
1 polymer ?
#
loop_
_entity_poly.entity_id
_entity_poly.type
_entity_poly.pdbx_seq_one_letter_code
_entity_poly.pdbx_strand_id
1 'polypeptide(L)'
;MKETTNNIGIETRGQFLNFSQIRRWPEFGVILAFLILFTIFSIFSSKFLTLRNFTGILTIVSELGIMAIGVAFLMIAGEFDLSVSSVYALSGFLFVTLANSFNSPLAFIITLTVAAFIGFCNGMITLRAHIPSFIATLGMMLFLRGSLLAVTGGESVSYSSDAIMPTILTRFIGYGFRPSLTKSSKDGISSAVMTAGPVDTGAGGGIYPYFALK
;
A
#
# COMPACT_ATOMS: atom_id res chain seq x y z
N MET A 1 34.12 43.49 -47.61
CA MET A 1 33.35 42.32 -47.11
C MET A 1 34.31 41.52 -46.24
N LYS A 2 34.30 41.74 -44.92
CA LYS A 2 35.18 41.05 -43.96
C LYS A 2 34.32 40.14 -43.11
N GLU A 3 34.57 38.84 -43.20
CA GLU A 3 33.97 37.79 -42.38
C GLU A 3 34.24 38.02 -40.89
N THR A 4 33.18 38.02 -40.10
CA THR A 4 33.22 37.88 -38.64
C THR A 4 33.01 36.41 -38.30
N THR A 5 34.10 35.65 -38.23
CA THR A 5 34.12 34.32 -37.60
C THR A 5 34.01 34.51 -36.08
N ASN A 6 32.80 34.57 -35.56
CA ASN A 6 32.57 34.50 -34.12
C ASN A 6 32.79 33.06 -33.66
N ASN A 7 33.91 32.87 -32.96
CA ASN A 7 34.25 31.66 -32.24
C ASN A 7 33.14 31.31 -31.24
N ILE A 8 32.32 30.32 -31.58
CA ILE A 8 31.45 29.62 -30.62
C ILE A 8 32.35 28.66 -29.86
N GLY A 9 33.09 29.20 -28.88
CA GLY A 9 33.75 28.39 -27.87
C GLY A 9 32.68 27.75 -26.98
N ILE A 10 32.27 26.54 -27.32
CA ILE A 10 31.54 25.68 -26.39
C ILE A 10 32.54 25.31 -25.29
N GLU A 11 32.59 26.09 -24.21
CA GLU A 11 33.24 25.67 -22.98
C GLU A 11 32.44 24.50 -22.38
N THR A 12 32.75 23.28 -22.80
CA THR A 12 32.43 22.06 -22.05
C THR A 12 33.25 22.06 -20.76
N ARG A 13 32.83 22.89 -19.79
CA ARG A 13 33.28 22.79 -18.40
C ARG A 13 32.76 21.46 -17.86
N GLY A 14 33.65 20.46 -17.77
CA GLY A 14 33.42 19.26 -16.98
C GLY A 14 33.12 19.66 -15.55
N GLN A 15 31.83 19.73 -15.21
CA GLN A 15 31.36 19.96 -13.85
C GLN A 15 31.64 18.70 -13.03
N PHE A 16 32.86 18.57 -12.51
CA PHE A 16 33.13 17.63 -11.44
C PHE A 16 32.18 17.97 -10.27
N LEU A 17 31.36 16.99 -9.89
CA LEU A 17 30.35 17.14 -8.85
C LEU A 17 31.01 17.64 -7.55
N ASN A 18 30.77 18.91 -7.20
CA ASN A 18 31.32 19.52 -6.00
C ASN A 18 30.58 18.92 -4.78
N PHE A 19 31.27 18.13 -3.95
CA PHE A 19 30.70 17.46 -2.76
C PHE A 19 29.98 18.43 -1.80
N SER A 20 30.37 19.70 -1.79
CA SER A 20 29.73 20.75 -0.99
C SER A 20 28.35 21.19 -1.51
N GLN A 21 28.06 21.03 -2.80
CA GLN A 21 26.75 21.32 -3.40
C GLN A 21 25.75 20.17 -3.20
N ILE A 22 26.23 18.92 -3.23
CA ILE A 22 25.38 17.72 -3.03
C ILE A 22 24.78 17.67 -1.62
N ARG A 23 25.51 18.16 -0.60
CA ARG A 23 25.02 18.20 0.80
C ARG A 23 23.83 19.16 1.02
N ARG A 24 23.54 20.06 0.08
CA ARG A 24 22.44 21.04 0.20
C ARG A 24 21.09 20.50 -0.26
N TRP A 25 21.07 19.30 -0.84
CA TRP A 25 19.85 18.67 -1.34
C TRP A 25 19.15 17.92 -0.21
N PRO A 26 17.87 18.25 0.10
CA PRO A 26 17.08 17.54 1.12
C PRO A 26 17.05 16.02 0.90
N GLU A 27 17.10 15.59 -0.36
CA GLU A 27 17.05 14.20 -0.81
C GLU A 27 18.31 13.43 -0.41
N PHE A 28 19.46 14.12 -0.30
CA PHE A 28 20.72 13.49 0.07
C PHE A 28 20.66 12.88 1.47
N GLY A 29 19.99 13.55 2.42
CA GLY A 29 19.80 13.03 3.77
C GLY A 29 18.99 11.74 3.80
N VAL A 30 17.94 11.66 2.97
CA VAL A 30 17.08 10.46 2.86
C VAL A 30 17.84 9.30 2.22
N ILE A 31 18.58 9.56 1.14
CA ILE A 31 19.39 8.53 0.46
C ILE A 31 20.49 8.01 1.39
N LEU A 32 21.17 8.90 2.11
CA LEU A 32 22.21 8.53 3.06
C LEU A 32 21.64 7.69 4.21
N ALA A 33 20.52 8.12 4.79
CA ALA A 33 19.82 7.36 5.83
C ALA A 33 19.40 5.97 5.33
N PHE A 34 18.86 5.88 4.11
CA PHE A 34 18.50 4.62 3.48
C PHE A 34 19.70 3.68 3.35
N LEU A 35 20.83 4.15 2.82
CA LEU A 35 22.05 3.33 2.65
C LEU A 35 22.60 2.83 3.99
N ILE A 36 22.60 3.68 5.01
CA ILE A 36 23.05 3.32 6.36
C ILE A 36 22.15 2.23 6.95
N LEU A 37 20.83 2.44 6.97
CA LEU A 37 19.89 1.46 7.50
C LEU A 37 19.92 0.15 6.70
N PHE A 38 19.99 0.23 5.38
CA PHE A 38 20.06 -0.94 4.51
C PHE A 38 21.29 -1.79 4.84
N THR A 39 22.46 -1.17 4.99
CA THR A 39 23.71 -1.87 5.31
C THR A 39 23.63 -2.51 6.69
N ILE A 40 23.14 -1.78 7.71
CA ILE A 40 22.98 -2.31 9.06
C ILE A 40 22.05 -3.52 9.05
N PHE A 41 20.84 -3.40 8.50
CA PHE A 41 19.90 -4.53 8.50
C PHE A 41 20.37 -5.70 7.63
N SER A 42 21.11 -5.43 6.55
CA SER A 42 21.71 -6.47 5.71
C SER A 42 22.75 -7.31 6.43
N ILE A 43 23.49 -6.74 7.38
CA ILE A 43 24.53 -7.44 8.14
C ILE A 43 23.93 -8.13 9.38
N PHE A 44 23.06 -7.42 10.10
CA PHE A 44 22.56 -7.88 11.40
C PHE A 44 21.31 -8.78 11.33
N SER A 45 20.61 -8.83 10.20
CA SER A 45 19.41 -9.66 10.04
C SER A 45 19.51 -10.61 8.84
N SER A 46 19.60 -11.90 9.14
CA SER A 46 19.55 -12.97 8.13
C SER A 46 18.22 -13.01 7.36
N LYS A 47 17.16 -12.40 7.89
CA LYS A 47 15.85 -12.30 7.24
C LYS A 47 15.71 -11.09 6.32
N PHE A 48 16.59 -10.09 6.42
CA PHE A 48 16.44 -8.81 5.70
C PHE A 48 16.53 -8.97 4.19
N LEU A 49 17.55 -9.67 3.68
CA LEU A 49 17.74 -9.90 2.25
C LEU A 49 16.93 -11.08 1.70
N THR A 50 15.98 -11.61 2.47
CA THR A 50 15.13 -12.71 1.97
C THR A 50 14.13 -12.21 0.95
N LEU A 51 13.84 -13.03 -0.06
CA LEU A 51 12.86 -12.72 -1.09
C LEU A 51 11.45 -12.48 -0.50
N ARG A 52 11.15 -13.11 0.64
CA ARG A 52 9.92 -12.89 1.42
C ARG A 52 9.85 -11.47 2.00
N ASN A 53 10.96 -10.95 2.54
CA ASN A 53 11.00 -9.60 3.06
C ASN A 53 10.90 -8.57 1.92
N PHE A 54 11.62 -8.78 0.82
CA PHE A 54 11.55 -7.91 -0.35
C PHE A 54 10.15 -7.87 -0.98
N THR A 55 9.51 -9.02 -1.18
CA THR A 55 8.13 -9.07 -1.72
C THR A 55 7.12 -8.43 -0.77
N GLY A 56 7.29 -8.58 0.55
CA GLY A 56 6.48 -7.87 1.54
C GLY A 56 6.62 -6.35 1.45
N ILE A 57 7.86 -5.84 1.39
CA ILE A 57 8.13 -4.41 1.24
C ILE A 57 7.56 -3.88 -0.09
N LEU A 58 7.81 -4.58 -1.20
CA LEU A 58 7.31 -4.18 -2.52
C LEU A 58 5.78 -4.15 -2.59
N THR A 59 5.09 -5.02 -1.83
CA THR A 59 3.62 -5.03 -1.77
C THR A 59 3.09 -3.78 -1.08
N ILE A 60 3.66 -3.39 0.06
CA ILE A 60 3.25 -2.16 0.77
C ILE A 60 3.58 -0.92 -0.08
N VAL A 61 4.75 -0.91 -0.72
CA VAL A 61 5.17 0.21 -1.57
C VAL A 61 4.30 0.33 -2.81
N SER A 62 3.88 -0.77 -3.44
CA SER A 62 2.99 -0.72 -4.60
C SER A 62 1.60 -0.19 -4.24
N GLU A 63 1.08 -0.57 -3.08
CA GLU A 63 -0.18 -0.08 -2.53
C GLU A 63 -0.15 1.44 -2.28
N LEU A 64 0.90 1.93 -1.61
CA LEU A 64 1.12 3.37 -1.44
C LEU A 64 1.32 4.08 -2.78
N GLY A 65 2.00 3.45 -3.74
CA GLY A 65 2.26 3.99 -5.07
C GLY A 65 0.98 4.18 -5.89
N ILE A 66 0.07 3.20 -5.87
CA ILE A 66 -1.24 3.29 -6.54
C ILE A 66 -2.06 4.43 -5.93
N MET A 67 -2.08 4.55 -4.60
CA MET A 67 -2.75 5.67 -3.93
C MET A 67 -2.11 7.01 -4.29
N ALA A 68 -0.79 7.09 -4.35
CA ALA A 68 -0.07 8.32 -4.70
C ALA A 68 -0.41 8.81 -6.12
N ILE A 69 -0.63 7.90 -7.08
CA ILE A 69 -1.09 8.26 -8.44
C ILE A 69 -2.48 8.92 -8.37
N GLY A 70 -3.40 8.38 -7.57
CA GLY A 70 -4.71 8.97 -7.35
C GLY A 70 -4.63 10.38 -6.75
N VAL A 71 -3.84 10.54 -5.68
CA VAL A 71 -3.61 11.83 -5.02
C VAL A 71 -2.91 12.82 -5.95
N ALA A 72 -2.00 12.36 -6.81
CA ALA A 72 -1.36 13.22 -7.80
C ALA A 72 -2.36 13.84 -8.77
N PHE A 73 -3.36 13.07 -9.24
CA PHE A 73 -4.43 13.63 -10.09
C PHE A 73 -5.26 14.70 -9.37
N LEU A 74 -5.55 14.51 -8.08
CA LEU A 74 -6.20 15.53 -7.24
C LEU A 74 -5.34 16.80 -7.13
N MET A 75 -4.05 16.65 -6.86
CA MET A 75 -3.13 17.79 -6.75
C MET A 75 -2.98 18.54 -8.08
N ILE A 76 -2.98 17.84 -9.22
CA ILE A 76 -3.00 18.47 -10.55
C ILE A 76 -4.28 19.28 -10.77
N ALA A 77 -5.42 18.79 -10.25
CA ALA A 77 -6.69 19.51 -10.27
C ALA A 77 -6.74 20.70 -9.30
N GLY A 78 -5.70 20.94 -8.50
CA GLY A 78 -5.64 22.00 -7.49
C GLY A 78 -6.30 21.63 -6.16
N GLU A 79 -6.64 20.35 -5.97
CA GLU A 79 -7.36 19.86 -4.81
C GLU A 79 -6.48 18.98 -3.90
N PHE A 80 -6.87 18.88 -2.63
CA PHE A 80 -6.15 18.08 -1.63
C PHE A 80 -7.11 17.14 -0.92
N ASP A 81 -6.76 15.84 -0.88
CA ASP A 81 -7.56 14.82 -0.21
C ASP A 81 -6.77 14.10 0.89
N LEU A 82 -7.05 14.50 2.14
CA LEU A 82 -6.53 13.82 3.34
C LEU A 82 -7.31 12.56 3.71
N SER A 83 -8.56 12.46 3.24
CA SER A 83 -9.46 11.36 3.61
C SER A 83 -9.05 10.03 2.99
N VAL A 84 -8.24 10.05 1.92
CA VAL A 84 -7.76 8.85 1.19
C VAL A 84 -7.19 7.77 2.11
N SER A 85 -6.42 8.15 3.13
CA SER A 85 -5.85 7.19 4.09
C SER A 85 -6.91 6.57 5.01
N SER A 86 -7.96 7.32 5.34
CA SER A 86 -9.06 6.82 6.17
C SER A 86 -10.04 5.97 5.35
N VAL A 87 -10.28 6.32 4.09
CA VAL A 87 -11.01 5.50 3.13
C VAL A 87 -10.27 4.18 2.88
N TYR A 88 -8.95 4.22 2.76
CA TYR A 88 -8.10 3.03 2.66
C TYR A 88 -8.30 2.07 3.86
N ALA A 89 -8.18 2.57 5.08
CA ALA A 89 -8.39 1.77 6.30
C ALA A 89 -9.82 1.22 6.42
N LEU A 90 -10.82 2.07 6.15
CA LEU A 90 -12.23 1.68 6.17
C LEU A 90 -12.52 0.59 5.13
N SER A 91 -11.94 0.70 3.92
CA SER A 91 -12.16 -0.27 2.86
C SER A 91 -11.65 -1.65 3.24
N GLY A 92 -10.46 -1.74 3.86
CA GLY A 92 -9.93 -2.99 4.38
C GLY A 92 -10.85 -3.61 5.44
N PHE A 93 -11.29 -2.81 6.41
CA PHE A 93 -12.21 -3.26 7.46
C PHE A 93 -13.55 -3.73 6.90
N LEU A 94 -14.16 -2.95 6.01
CA LEU A 94 -15.46 -3.22 5.42
C LEU A 94 -15.42 -4.48 4.56
N PHE A 95 -14.35 -4.65 3.77
CA PHE A 95 -14.15 -5.86 2.98
C PHE A 95 -14.05 -7.10 3.86
N VAL A 96 -13.20 -7.09 4.89
CA VAL A 96 -13.04 -8.25 5.79
C VAL A 96 -14.34 -8.58 6.50
N THR A 97 -15.03 -7.57 7.02
CA THR A 97 -16.31 -7.75 7.73
C THR A 97 -17.37 -8.35 6.81
N LEU A 98 -17.56 -7.78 5.62
CA LEU A 98 -18.54 -8.27 4.66
C LEU A 98 -18.16 -9.62 4.07
N ALA A 99 -16.88 -9.87 3.80
CA ALA A 99 -16.43 -11.15 3.29
C ALA A 99 -16.61 -12.25 4.34
N ASN A 100 -16.46 -11.96 5.63
CA ASN A 100 -16.73 -12.94 6.68
C ASN A 100 -18.23 -13.27 6.83
N SER A 101 -19.13 -12.34 6.48
CA SER A 101 -20.58 -12.54 6.57
C SER A 101 -21.24 -13.01 5.27
N PHE A 102 -20.69 -12.65 4.12
CA PHE A 102 -21.22 -12.89 2.77
C PHE A 102 -20.15 -13.48 1.85
N ASN A 103 -20.44 -13.62 0.56
CA ASN A 103 -19.44 -14.05 -0.43
C ASN A 103 -18.42 -12.94 -0.72
N SER A 104 -17.14 -13.32 -0.77
CA SER A 104 -16.00 -12.42 -1.01
C SER A 104 -16.12 -11.50 -2.25
N PRO A 105 -16.65 -11.96 -3.41
CA PRO A 105 -16.84 -11.08 -4.58
C PRO A 105 -17.84 -9.94 -4.36
N LEU A 106 -18.93 -10.20 -3.64
CA LEU A 106 -19.95 -9.19 -3.36
C LEU A 106 -19.42 -8.18 -2.35
N ALA A 107 -18.69 -8.65 -1.34
CA ALA A 107 -17.99 -7.79 -0.39
C ALA A 107 -17.04 -6.80 -1.09
N PHE A 108 -16.32 -7.25 -2.12
CA PHE A 108 -15.44 -6.39 -2.92
C PHE A 108 -16.22 -5.28 -3.65
N ILE A 109 -17.31 -5.62 -4.33
CA ILE A 109 -18.13 -4.65 -5.07
C ILE A 109 -18.75 -3.62 -4.11
N ILE A 110 -19.30 -4.07 -2.98
CA ILE A 110 -19.90 -3.18 -1.98
C ILE A 110 -18.85 -2.23 -1.42
N THR A 111 -17.68 -2.75 -1.05
CA THR A 111 -16.59 -1.94 -0.50
C THR A 111 -16.15 -0.86 -1.50
N LEU A 112 -15.97 -1.23 -2.76
CA LEU A 112 -15.57 -0.30 -3.83
C LEU A 112 -16.64 0.78 -4.06
N THR A 113 -17.92 0.40 -4.01
CA THR A 113 -19.05 1.33 -4.12
C THR A 113 -19.07 2.33 -2.97
N VAL A 114 -18.84 1.87 -1.73
CA VAL A 114 -18.78 2.76 -0.56
C VAL A 114 -17.59 3.72 -0.64
N ALA A 115 -16.41 3.24 -1.05
CA ALA A 115 -15.23 4.09 -1.23
C ALA A 115 -15.47 5.17 -2.31
N ALA A 116 -16.05 4.78 -3.45
CA ALA A 116 -16.42 5.72 -4.51
C ALA A 116 -17.46 6.75 -4.05
N PHE A 117 -18.44 6.32 -3.27
CA PHE A 117 -19.46 7.21 -2.71
C PHE A 117 -18.86 8.25 -1.76
N ILE A 118 -17.87 7.88 -0.93
CA ILE A 118 -17.17 8.84 -0.06
C ILE A 118 -16.41 9.87 -0.91
N GLY A 119 -15.70 9.43 -1.95
CA GLY A 119 -15.02 10.35 -2.88
C GLY A 119 -15.99 11.30 -3.57
N PHE A 120 -17.17 10.79 -3.98
CA PHE A 120 -18.25 11.60 -4.53
C PHE A 120 -18.77 12.63 -3.53
N CYS A 121 -18.98 12.24 -2.26
CA CYS A 121 -19.39 13.17 -1.20
C CYS A 121 -18.35 14.27 -0.98
N ASN A 122 -17.06 13.94 -0.93
CA ASN A 122 -15.99 14.94 -0.82
C ASN A 122 -16.04 15.93 -1.98
N GLY A 123 -16.11 15.43 -3.23
CA GLY A 123 -16.23 16.28 -4.41
C GLY A 123 -17.49 17.14 -4.42
N MET A 124 -18.62 16.60 -3.97
CA MET A 124 -19.87 17.36 -3.90
C MET A 124 -19.80 18.47 -2.84
N ILE A 125 -19.21 18.21 -1.68
CA ILE A 125 -19.03 19.20 -0.61
C ILE A 125 -18.13 20.34 -1.10
N THR A 126 -17.01 20.02 -1.73
CA THR A 126 -16.06 21.04 -2.17
C THR A 126 -16.63 21.88 -3.31
N LEU A 127 -17.27 21.24 -4.30
CA LEU A 127 -17.82 21.92 -5.47
C LEU A 127 -19.10 22.72 -5.18
N ARG A 128 -20.00 22.23 -4.31
CA ARG A 128 -21.28 22.93 -4.03
C ARG A 128 -21.25 23.84 -2.81
N ALA A 129 -20.56 23.43 -1.74
CA ALA A 129 -20.53 24.21 -0.51
C ALA A 129 -19.41 25.26 -0.50
N HIS A 130 -18.55 25.31 -1.53
CA HIS A 130 -17.40 26.21 -1.63
C HIS A 130 -16.47 26.14 -0.41
N ILE A 131 -16.38 24.97 0.22
CA ILE A 131 -15.48 24.73 1.33
C ILE A 131 -14.11 24.32 0.77
N PRO A 132 -12.99 24.89 1.24
CA PRO A 132 -11.66 24.45 0.84
C PRO A 132 -11.46 22.95 1.05
N SER A 133 -10.96 22.24 0.04
CA SER A 133 -10.88 20.77 0.05
C SER A 133 -10.02 20.19 1.16
N PHE A 134 -9.00 20.92 1.61
CA PHE A 134 -8.24 20.54 2.80
C PHE A 134 -9.13 20.39 4.02
N ILE A 135 -10.04 21.35 4.27
CA ILE A 135 -10.93 21.34 5.44
C ILE A 135 -12.01 20.27 5.29
N ALA A 136 -12.61 20.17 4.10
CA ALA A 136 -13.64 19.17 3.83
C ALA A 136 -13.11 17.74 4.01
N THR A 137 -11.92 17.46 3.45
CA THR A 137 -11.33 16.12 3.50
C THR A 137 -10.69 15.80 4.85
N LEU A 138 -10.20 16.80 5.59
CA LEU A 138 -9.81 16.63 7.00
C LEU A 138 -11.03 16.26 7.87
N GLY A 139 -12.16 16.94 7.69
CA GLY A 139 -13.41 16.63 8.38
C GLY A 139 -13.89 15.21 8.07
N MET A 140 -13.90 14.83 6.80
CA MET A 140 -14.23 13.47 6.37
C MET A 140 -13.25 12.44 6.97
N MET A 141 -11.94 12.71 6.93
CA MET A 141 -10.91 11.85 7.53
C MET A 141 -11.21 11.56 9.00
N LEU A 142 -11.50 12.60 9.79
CA LEU A 142 -11.81 12.47 11.22
C LEU A 142 -13.13 11.72 11.44
N PHE A 143 -14.16 12.01 10.64
CA PHE A 143 -15.44 11.31 10.70
C PHE A 143 -15.29 9.81 10.43
N LEU A 144 -14.58 9.43 9.37
CA LEU A 144 -14.34 8.03 9.02
C LEU A 144 -13.50 7.32 10.09
N ARG A 145 -12.44 7.96 10.60
CA ARG A 145 -11.64 7.38 11.69
C ARG A 145 -12.44 7.21 12.98
N GLY A 146 -13.23 8.21 13.35
CA GLY A 146 -14.09 8.15 14.52
C GLY A 146 -15.13 7.05 14.38
N SER A 147 -15.75 6.93 13.21
CA SER A 147 -16.71 5.87 12.89
C SER A 147 -16.06 4.49 12.95
N LEU A 148 -14.88 4.34 12.35
CA LEU A 148 -14.14 3.08 12.39
C LEU A 148 -13.78 2.70 13.83
N LEU A 149 -13.25 3.64 14.62
CA LEU A 149 -12.92 3.41 16.02
C LEU A 149 -14.15 3.05 16.86
N ALA A 150 -15.29 3.70 16.61
CA ALA A 150 -16.55 3.40 17.32
C ALA A 150 -17.08 2.00 17.01
N VAL A 151 -16.89 1.52 15.77
CA VAL A 151 -17.33 0.18 15.36
C VAL A 151 -16.36 -0.91 15.78
N THR A 152 -15.05 -0.67 15.66
CA THR A 152 -14.03 -1.70 15.97
C THR A 152 -13.61 -1.73 17.43
N GLY A 153 -13.85 -0.66 18.20
CA GLY A 153 -13.26 -0.49 19.53
C GLY A 153 -11.73 -0.39 19.51
N GLY A 154 -11.11 -0.24 18.33
CA GLY A 154 -9.66 -0.27 18.14
C GLY A 154 -9.08 -1.67 17.89
N GLU A 155 -9.92 -2.71 17.83
CA GLU A 155 -9.49 -4.09 17.61
C GLU A 155 -9.32 -4.41 16.12
N SER A 156 -8.40 -5.34 15.82
CA SER A 156 -8.21 -5.86 14.45
C SER A 156 -9.24 -6.94 14.12
N VAL A 157 -9.79 -6.92 12.90
CA VAL A 157 -10.68 -7.97 12.42
C VAL A 157 -9.90 -9.02 11.64
N SER A 158 -10.02 -10.28 12.06
CA SER A 158 -9.43 -11.43 11.37
C SER A 158 -10.25 -11.85 10.16
N TYR A 159 -9.58 -12.14 9.05
CA TYR A 159 -10.21 -12.70 7.86
C TYR A 159 -10.38 -14.21 8.01
N SER A 160 -11.61 -14.72 7.86
CA SER A 160 -11.94 -16.15 8.00
C SER A 160 -12.70 -16.72 6.80
N SER A 161 -12.97 -15.89 5.79
CA SER A 161 -13.77 -16.26 4.61
C SER A 161 -12.95 -16.97 3.52
N ASP A 162 -13.64 -17.36 2.44
CA ASP A 162 -13.10 -18.03 1.27
C ASP A 162 -11.86 -17.32 0.72
N ALA A 163 -10.79 -18.08 0.48
CA ALA A 163 -9.53 -17.53 0.00
C ALA A 163 -9.58 -17.07 -1.48
N ILE A 164 -10.73 -17.13 -2.16
CA ILE A 164 -10.85 -16.95 -3.61
C ILE A 164 -10.36 -15.57 -4.06
N MET A 165 -10.90 -14.48 -3.48
CA MET A 165 -10.50 -13.13 -3.86
C MET A 165 -9.05 -12.79 -3.50
N PRO A 166 -8.57 -13.01 -2.26
CA PRO A 166 -7.16 -12.76 -1.97
C PRO A 166 -6.25 -13.62 -2.85
N THR A 167 -6.62 -14.87 -3.16
CA THR A 167 -5.85 -15.71 -4.09
C THR A 167 -5.84 -15.15 -5.51
N ILE A 168 -6.97 -14.70 -6.07
CA ILE A 168 -6.98 -14.13 -7.44
C ILE A 168 -6.09 -12.88 -7.49
N LEU A 169 -6.14 -12.04 -6.46
CA LEU A 169 -5.38 -10.79 -6.40
C LEU A 169 -3.88 -11.04 -6.19
N THR A 170 -3.49 -12.05 -5.40
CA THR A 170 -2.08 -12.30 -5.07
C THR A 170 -1.41 -13.40 -5.89
N ARG A 171 -2.17 -14.21 -6.64
CA ARG A 171 -1.66 -15.38 -7.40
C ARG A 171 -0.62 -15.03 -8.47
N PHE A 172 -0.61 -13.79 -8.96
CA PHE A 172 0.35 -13.35 -9.97
C PHE A 172 1.75 -13.01 -9.39
N ILE A 173 1.91 -12.99 -8.06
CA ILE A 173 3.19 -12.73 -7.39
C ILE A 173 3.77 -14.08 -6.92
N GLY A 174 4.91 -14.50 -7.47
CA GLY A 174 5.52 -15.84 -7.33
C GLY A 174 5.86 -16.35 -5.92
N TYR A 175 5.62 -15.56 -4.86
CA TYR A 175 5.76 -15.92 -3.44
C TYR A 175 4.48 -15.63 -2.62
N GLY A 176 3.34 -15.67 -3.31
CA GLY A 176 2.03 -15.16 -2.90
C GLY A 176 1.71 -15.19 -1.41
N PHE A 177 1.18 -14.07 -0.94
CA PHE A 177 0.37 -14.02 0.27
C PHE A 177 -0.81 -14.98 0.10
N ARG A 178 -0.71 -16.17 0.70
CA ARG A 178 -1.83 -17.12 0.75
C ARG A 178 -2.46 -17.04 2.14
N PRO A 179 -3.80 -16.97 2.24
CA PRO A 179 -4.49 -17.41 3.43
C PRO A 179 -4.15 -18.90 3.59
N SER A 180 -3.30 -19.26 4.55
CA SER A 180 -3.18 -20.64 4.99
C SER A 180 -4.46 -20.97 5.73
N LEU A 181 -5.27 -21.82 5.11
CA LEU A 181 -6.44 -22.40 5.75
C LEU A 181 -5.93 -23.43 6.76
N THR A 182 -5.47 -22.98 7.93
CA THR A 182 -5.19 -23.89 9.04
C THR A 182 -6.50 -24.27 9.67
N LYS A 183 -7.03 -25.44 9.33
CA LYS A 183 -8.18 -26.00 10.03
C LYS A 183 -7.76 -26.27 11.48
N SER A 184 -8.11 -25.39 12.40
CA SER A 184 -7.91 -25.63 13.84
C SER A 184 -8.88 -26.75 14.25
N SER A 185 -8.34 -27.96 14.38
CA SER A 185 -9.10 -29.20 14.57
C SER A 185 -9.87 -29.29 15.91
N LYS A 186 -9.88 -28.26 16.75
CA LYS A 186 -10.54 -28.32 18.07
C LYS A 186 -11.94 -27.72 18.12
N ASP A 187 -12.26 -26.75 17.25
CA ASP A 187 -13.53 -26.00 17.39
C ASP A 187 -14.41 -25.95 16.12
N GLY A 188 -14.05 -26.66 15.06
CA GLY A 188 -14.85 -26.71 13.82
C GLY A 188 -14.90 -25.39 13.02
N ILE A 189 -14.23 -24.34 13.50
CA ILE A 189 -14.09 -23.05 12.82
C ILE A 189 -12.83 -23.09 11.94
N SER A 190 -13.03 -23.04 10.62
CA SER A 190 -11.94 -22.86 9.66
C SER A 190 -11.33 -21.47 9.81
N SER A 191 -10.20 -21.36 10.53
CA SER A 191 -9.47 -20.09 10.68
C SER A 191 -8.44 -19.95 9.56
N ALA A 192 -8.55 -18.89 8.75
CA ALA A 192 -7.55 -18.58 7.74
C ALA A 192 -6.42 -17.76 8.38
N VAL A 193 -5.24 -18.36 8.58
CA VAL A 193 -4.04 -17.66 9.01
C VAL A 193 -3.27 -17.21 7.77
N MET A 194 -3.01 -15.91 7.65
CA MET A 194 -2.28 -15.37 6.50
C MET A 194 -0.80 -15.77 6.57
N THR A 195 -0.35 -16.72 5.73
CA THR A 195 1.06 -17.15 5.69
C THR A 195 1.63 -16.99 4.29
N ALA A 196 2.71 -16.23 4.15
CA ALA A 196 3.45 -16.15 2.89
C ALA A 196 4.35 -17.38 2.72
N GLY A 197 4.22 -18.08 1.58
CA GLY A 197 5.00 -19.25 1.19
C GLY A 197 5.08 -19.38 -0.34
N PRO A 198 6.07 -20.11 -0.88
CA PRO A 198 6.25 -20.29 -2.32
C PRO A 198 5.01 -20.92 -2.98
N VAL A 199 4.76 -20.56 -4.24
CA VAL A 199 3.68 -21.15 -5.04
C VAL A 199 4.08 -22.57 -5.41
N ASP A 200 3.59 -23.56 -4.67
CA ASP A 200 3.71 -24.96 -5.11
C ASP A 200 2.91 -25.12 -6.42
N THR A 201 3.64 -25.22 -7.53
CA THR A 201 3.10 -25.57 -8.86
C THR A 201 2.91 -27.07 -9.04
N GLY A 202 2.96 -27.86 -7.96
CA GLY A 202 2.74 -29.29 -7.98
C GLY A 202 1.27 -29.65 -8.02
N ALA A 203 0.85 -30.30 -9.10
CA ALA A 203 -0.41 -31.02 -9.20
C ALA A 203 -0.54 -32.03 -8.04
N GLY A 204 -1.51 -31.82 -7.15
CA GLY A 204 -1.81 -32.76 -6.07
C GLY A 204 -2.49 -32.06 -4.91
N GLY A 205 -3.79 -32.31 -4.74
CA GLY A 205 -4.54 -31.97 -3.53
C GLY A 205 -4.00 -32.75 -2.33
N GLY A 206 -2.88 -32.29 -1.79
CA GLY A 206 -2.21 -32.84 -0.62
C GLY A 206 -2.21 -31.80 0.49
N ILE A 207 -3.08 -32.01 1.47
CA ILE A 207 -3.00 -31.40 2.79
C ILE A 207 -1.62 -31.76 3.36
N TYR A 208 -0.73 -30.80 3.54
CA TYR A 208 0.48 -31.00 4.33
C TYR A 208 0.58 -30.02 5.49
N PRO A 209 1.13 -30.48 6.63
CA PRO A 209 0.83 -29.94 7.95
C PRO A 209 1.85 -28.86 8.33
N TYR A 210 1.38 -27.73 8.81
CA TYR A 210 2.20 -26.84 9.63
C TYR A 210 2.02 -27.24 11.10
N PHE A 211 2.72 -28.30 11.49
CA PHE A 211 2.96 -28.66 12.89
C PHE A 211 4.45 -28.46 13.19
N ALA A 212 4.73 -27.92 14.37
CA ALA A 212 6.03 -27.52 14.94
C ALA A 212 6.53 -26.14 14.47
N LEU A 213 6.83 -25.18 15.34
CA LEU A 213 7.49 -25.29 16.64
C LEU A 213 6.96 -24.26 17.67
N LYS A 214 7.08 -24.66 18.94
CA LYS A 214 7.03 -23.82 20.15
C LYS A 214 7.98 -22.63 20.06
#